data_AF-A0A9W6KFF5-F1
#
_entry.id   AF-A0A9W6KFF5-F1
#
_cell.length_a   1.000
_cell.length_b   1.000
_cell.length_c   1.000
_cell.angle_alpha   90.00
_cell.angle_beta   90.00
_cell.angle_gamma   90.00
#
_symmetry.space_group_name_H-M   'P 1'
#
loop_
_entity.id
_entity.type
_entity.pdbx_description
1 polymer ?
#
loop_
_entity_poly.entity_id
_entity_poly.type
_entity_poly.pdbx_seq_one_letter_code
_entity_poly.pdbx_strand_id
1 'polypeptide(L)'
;MRVMPQLKPISVIQRPDEVILLGRALEATYLDDADGSVTALLQVLAEGSRTVAELPAAMHRRGFTVTEDEMAAAVAALDDVGVLLGAGADAGLDPATRRRHESNLRFYDLYAGLDRPSAQFQRAMAAADVLLLGAGGMGSGVLQSLVGLGAGRVRLVDFDVVEEKNLARQFAYDHDDLGRPKVDAARDWAARYSRDGTVVEAVHERVTDVDAIVRLGRGASLVVCAIDSPDDVHLRVNEACFALGIPFVTGGLLYSTLFYWSVEPGVSACRMCLELNRAEQGERMPELAGQSVVLPMGRVNRATGPVAQLLAGFVTMEAGRYLTRTDPPVAAGVYHTIELADGMRATRDPWPRNPRCPLC
;
A
#
# COMPACT_ATOMS: atom_id res chain seq x y z
N MET A 1 -13.08 8.15 25.74
CA MET A 1 -14.14 8.76 24.90
C MET A 1 -15.21 7.70 24.73
N ARG A 2 -16.50 7.99 24.97
CA ARG A 2 -17.56 6.97 24.78
C ARG A 2 -17.72 6.75 23.27
N VAL A 3 -17.56 5.52 22.80
CA VAL A 3 -17.68 5.16 21.38
C VAL A 3 -19.13 5.35 20.94
N MET A 4 -19.32 6.06 19.82
CA MET A 4 -20.63 6.24 19.19
C MET A 4 -20.60 5.49 17.86
N PRO A 5 -21.16 4.27 17.78
CA PRO A 5 -21.15 3.50 16.55
C PRO A 5 -22.02 4.16 15.48
N GLN A 6 -21.53 4.13 14.25
CA GLN A 6 -22.20 4.64 13.06
C GLN A 6 -22.04 3.64 11.93
N LEU A 7 -23.11 3.42 11.16
CA LEU A 7 -23.05 2.54 9.99
C LEU A 7 -22.18 3.20 8.90
N LYS A 8 -21.28 2.43 8.29
CA LYS A 8 -20.53 2.84 7.11
C LYS A 8 -21.48 3.16 5.95
N PRO A 9 -21.05 3.98 4.96
CA PRO A 9 -21.82 4.22 3.74
C PRO A 9 -21.78 2.98 2.82
N ILE A 10 -22.43 1.91 3.25
CA ILE A 10 -22.51 0.61 2.56
C ILE A 10 -23.90 0.39 1.97
N SER A 11 -23.98 -0.52 1.01
CA SER A 11 -25.26 -0.99 0.49
C SER A 11 -25.85 -2.03 1.44
N VAL A 12 -27.11 -1.82 1.83
CA VAL A 12 -27.91 -2.75 2.64
C VAL A 12 -29.11 -3.17 1.80
N ILE A 13 -29.28 -4.48 1.60
CA ILE A 13 -30.42 -5.04 0.85
C ILE A 13 -31.33 -5.76 1.82
N GLN A 14 -32.59 -5.34 1.89
CA GLN A 14 -33.61 -5.97 2.72
C GLN A 14 -34.42 -7.00 1.91
N ARG A 15 -34.66 -8.16 2.49
CA ARG A 15 -35.57 -9.22 2.04
C ARG A 15 -36.55 -9.54 3.20
N PRO A 16 -37.61 -10.33 2.97
CA PRO A 16 -38.68 -10.53 3.96
C PRO A 16 -38.18 -10.98 5.35
N ASP A 17 -37.21 -11.90 5.39
CA ASP A 17 -36.70 -12.50 6.64
C ASP A 17 -35.18 -12.34 6.80
N GLU A 18 -34.52 -11.54 5.95
CA GLU A 18 -33.07 -11.37 5.99
C GLU A 18 -32.62 -9.97 5.53
N VAL A 19 -31.45 -9.56 6.03
CA VAL A 19 -30.72 -8.37 5.58
C VAL A 19 -29.36 -8.78 5.06
N ILE A 20 -28.98 -8.22 3.91
CA ILE A 20 -27.69 -8.46 3.28
C ILE A 20 -26.86 -7.18 3.34
N LEU A 21 -25.70 -7.27 3.99
CA LEU A 21 -24.73 -6.19 4.09
C LEU A 21 -23.63 -6.39 3.04
N LEU A 22 -23.40 -5.37 2.22
CA LEU A 22 -22.33 -5.37 1.22
C LEU A 22 -21.16 -4.50 1.71
N GLY A 23 -20.29 -5.07 2.54
CA GLY A 23 -19.17 -4.37 3.17
C GLY A 23 -17.95 -4.23 2.25
N ARG A 24 -17.58 -5.30 1.53
CA ARG A 24 -16.56 -5.29 0.48
C ARG A 24 -17.17 -5.86 -0.81
N ALA A 25 -16.66 -5.44 -1.97
CA ALA A 25 -17.35 -5.63 -3.25
C ALA A 25 -17.79 -7.07 -3.59
N LEU A 26 -17.14 -8.09 -3.02
CA LEU A 26 -17.46 -9.51 -3.22
C LEU A 26 -17.81 -10.25 -1.91
N GLU A 27 -17.91 -9.53 -0.79
CA GLU A 27 -18.23 -10.10 0.51
C GLU A 27 -19.62 -9.60 0.93
N ALA A 28 -20.56 -10.54 1.01
CA ALA A 28 -21.91 -10.29 1.48
C ALA A 28 -22.12 -10.99 2.82
N THR A 29 -22.57 -10.26 3.82
CA THR A 29 -22.99 -10.82 5.11
C THR A 29 -24.50 -10.90 5.16
N TYR A 30 -25.01 -12.10 5.46
CA TYR A 30 -26.43 -12.39 5.54
C TYR A 30 -26.81 -12.46 7.02
N LEU A 31 -27.77 -11.65 7.43
CA LEU A 31 -28.28 -11.58 8.79
C LEU A 31 -29.76 -11.96 8.77
N ASP A 32 -30.17 -12.88 9.65
CA ASP A 32 -31.59 -13.15 9.91
C ASP A 32 -32.24 -11.88 10.48
N ASP A 33 -33.39 -11.52 9.93
CA ASP A 33 -34.16 -10.34 10.32
C ASP A 33 -35.67 -10.62 10.27
N ALA A 34 -36.10 -11.85 10.59
CA ALA A 34 -37.50 -12.25 10.56
C ALA A 34 -38.43 -11.35 11.40
N ASP A 35 -37.91 -10.72 12.46
CA ASP A 35 -38.67 -9.78 13.31
C ASP A 35 -38.46 -8.30 12.94
N GLY A 36 -37.54 -7.99 12.02
CA GLY A 36 -37.20 -6.62 11.59
C GLY A 36 -36.28 -5.85 12.53
N SER A 37 -35.77 -6.48 13.60
CA SER A 37 -34.94 -5.82 14.61
C SER A 37 -33.57 -5.39 14.09
N VAL A 38 -32.95 -6.16 13.19
CA VAL A 38 -31.67 -5.85 12.57
C VAL A 38 -31.82 -4.64 11.64
N THR A 39 -32.84 -4.63 10.77
CA THR A 39 -33.12 -3.47 9.91
C THR A 39 -33.33 -2.21 10.76
N ALA A 40 -34.09 -2.31 11.84
CA ALA A 40 -34.33 -1.17 12.73
C ALA A 40 -33.04 -0.65 13.37
N LEU A 41 -32.16 -1.54 13.83
CA LEU A 41 -30.86 -1.17 14.40
C LEU A 41 -29.95 -0.51 13.36
N LEU A 42 -29.85 -1.06 12.15
CA LEU A 42 -29.03 -0.50 11.07
C LEU A 42 -29.48 0.92 10.70
N GLN A 43 -30.79 1.18 10.68
CA GLN A 43 -31.33 2.52 10.45
C GLN A 43 -30.97 3.48 11.60
N VAL A 44 -31.07 3.03 12.86
CA VAL A 44 -30.63 3.82 14.03
C VAL A 44 -29.14 4.17 13.95
N LEU A 45 -28.30 3.24 13.51
CA LEU A 45 -26.86 3.43 13.35
C LEU A 45 -26.51 4.32 12.14
N ALA A 46 -27.31 4.28 11.07
CA ALA A 46 -27.15 5.14 9.89
C ALA A 46 -27.49 6.61 10.16
N GLU A 47 -28.45 6.88 11.05
CA GLU A 47 -28.75 8.24 11.54
C GLU A 47 -27.56 8.84 12.34
N GLY A 48 -26.66 8.01 12.87
CA GLY A 48 -25.47 8.39 13.64
C GLY A 48 -25.78 8.97 15.02
N SER A 49 -24.72 9.35 15.75
CA SER A 49 -24.75 10.19 16.97
C SER A 49 -25.31 9.59 18.28
N ARG A 50 -25.22 8.28 18.48
CA ARG A 50 -25.69 7.62 19.72
C ARG A 50 -24.60 6.75 20.34
N THR A 51 -24.54 6.73 21.66
CA THR A 51 -23.75 5.75 22.43
C THR A 51 -24.50 4.43 22.56
N VAL A 52 -23.80 3.35 22.88
CA VAL A 52 -24.41 2.01 23.08
C VAL A 52 -25.54 2.06 24.12
N ALA A 53 -25.36 2.81 25.21
CA ALA A 53 -26.36 2.98 26.27
C ALA A 53 -27.64 3.71 25.81
N GLU A 54 -27.59 4.46 24.70
CA GLU A 54 -28.74 5.19 24.15
C GLU A 54 -29.49 4.39 23.08
N LEU A 55 -28.89 3.30 22.57
CA LEU A 55 -29.50 2.45 21.54
C LEU A 55 -30.79 1.78 22.00
N PRO A 56 -30.92 1.24 23.24
CA PRO A 56 -32.17 0.62 23.69
C PRO A 56 -33.36 1.58 23.59
N ALA A 57 -33.20 2.82 24.05
CA ALA A 57 -34.26 3.82 23.96
C ALA A 57 -34.65 4.15 22.51
N ALA A 58 -33.69 4.11 21.57
CA ALA A 58 -33.96 4.31 20.15
C ALA A 58 -34.71 3.12 19.52
N MET A 59 -34.34 1.90 19.89
CA MET A 59 -35.01 0.67 19.47
C MET A 59 -36.43 0.58 20.05
N HIS A 60 -36.62 0.96 21.32
CA HIS A 60 -37.94 0.97 21.97
C HIS A 60 -38.92 1.92 21.27
N ARG A 61 -38.45 3.10 20.82
CA ARG A 61 -39.26 4.03 20.01
C ARG A 61 -39.70 3.45 18.67
N ARG A 62 -39.01 2.42 18.18
CA ARG A 62 -39.31 1.69 16.95
C ARG A 62 -40.10 0.40 17.21
N GLY A 63 -40.50 0.14 18.46
CA GLY A 63 -41.33 -1.01 18.85
C GLY A 63 -40.55 -2.25 19.27
N PHE A 64 -39.22 -2.19 19.36
CA PHE A 64 -38.37 -3.33 19.73
C PHE A 64 -37.94 -3.23 21.19
N THR A 65 -38.23 -4.23 21.99
CA THR A 65 -37.79 -4.27 23.40
C THR A 65 -36.45 -4.98 23.48
N VAL A 66 -35.39 -4.22 23.75
CA VAL A 66 -34.01 -4.73 23.87
C VAL A 66 -33.32 -4.12 25.10
N THR A 67 -32.32 -4.82 25.60
CA THR A 67 -31.45 -4.42 26.71
C THR A 67 -30.16 -3.77 26.22
N GLU A 68 -29.43 -3.11 27.12
CA GLU A 68 -28.11 -2.55 26.78
C GLU A 68 -27.10 -3.65 26.43
N ASP A 69 -27.13 -4.79 27.11
CA ASP A 69 -26.23 -5.92 26.85
C ASP A 69 -26.48 -6.52 25.46
N GLU A 70 -27.75 -6.67 25.05
CA GLU A 70 -28.10 -7.11 23.69
C GLU A 70 -27.62 -6.12 22.63
N MET A 71 -27.73 -4.81 22.88
CA MET A 71 -27.21 -3.79 21.96
C MET A 71 -25.68 -3.77 21.91
N ALA A 72 -25.01 -3.97 23.04
CA ALA A 72 -23.55 -4.09 23.08
C ALA A 72 -23.07 -5.30 22.26
N ALA A 73 -23.74 -6.45 22.41
CA ALA A 73 -23.45 -7.66 21.64
C ALA A 73 -23.71 -7.46 20.13
N ALA A 74 -24.84 -6.84 19.76
CA ALA A 74 -25.17 -6.55 18.36
C ALA A 74 -24.17 -5.57 17.72
N VAL A 75 -23.77 -4.52 18.43
CA VAL A 75 -22.75 -3.57 17.95
C VAL A 75 -21.40 -4.26 17.78
N ALA A 76 -20.97 -5.11 18.72
CA ALA A 76 -19.73 -5.86 18.60
C ALA A 76 -19.75 -6.81 17.40
N ALA A 77 -20.86 -7.50 17.15
CA ALA A 77 -21.01 -8.37 15.98
C ALA A 77 -20.95 -7.59 14.66
N LEU A 78 -21.60 -6.42 14.57
CA LEU A 78 -21.54 -5.56 13.37
C LEU A 78 -20.16 -4.93 13.16
N ASP A 79 -19.41 -4.64 14.23
CA ASP A 79 -18.03 -4.15 14.14
C ASP A 79 -17.08 -5.26 13.65
N ASP A 80 -17.28 -6.52 14.08
CA ASP A 80 -16.51 -7.68 13.60
C ASP A 80 -16.73 -7.96 12.10
N VAL A 81 -17.96 -7.74 11.60
CA VAL A 81 -18.27 -7.76 10.16
C VAL A 81 -17.62 -6.56 9.43
N GLY A 82 -17.17 -5.54 10.15
CA GLY A 82 -16.47 -4.39 9.59
C GLY A 82 -17.39 -3.36 8.94
N VAL A 83 -18.65 -3.27 9.36
CA VAL A 83 -19.63 -2.31 8.79
C VAL A 83 -19.82 -1.06 9.62
N LEU A 84 -19.11 -0.92 10.75
CA LEU A 84 -19.24 0.21 11.66
C LEU A 84 -18.00 1.13 11.65
N LEU A 85 -18.22 2.40 11.97
CA LEU A 85 -17.21 3.40 12.28
C LEU A 85 -17.58 4.12 13.57
N GLY A 86 -16.57 4.61 14.29
CA GLY A 86 -16.81 5.58 15.35
C GLY A 86 -17.24 6.92 14.75
N ALA A 87 -18.28 7.55 15.30
CA ALA A 87 -18.67 8.90 14.89
C ALA A 87 -17.49 9.87 15.06
N GLY A 88 -17.20 10.65 14.01
CA GLY A 88 -16.01 11.49 13.95
C GLY A 88 -14.71 10.69 13.78
N ALA A 89 -14.74 9.58 13.03
CA ALA A 89 -13.54 8.79 12.69
C ALA A 89 -12.42 9.64 12.05
N ASP A 90 -12.74 10.78 11.47
CA ASP A 90 -11.79 11.75 10.92
C ASP A 90 -11.53 12.96 11.84
N ALA A 91 -12.28 13.13 12.93
CA ALA A 91 -12.30 14.36 13.74
C ALA A 91 -10.97 14.71 14.41
N GLY A 92 -10.06 13.73 14.55
CA GLY A 92 -8.70 13.94 15.05
C GLY A 92 -7.71 14.52 14.02
N LEU A 93 -8.17 14.90 12.82
CA LEU A 93 -7.40 15.59 11.79
C LEU A 93 -7.86 17.04 11.65
N ASP A 94 -6.93 17.94 11.35
CA ASP A 94 -7.27 19.33 11.06
C ASP A 94 -8.16 19.42 9.80
N PRO A 95 -8.98 20.48 9.65
CA PRO A 95 -9.91 20.60 8.53
C PRO A 95 -9.24 20.63 7.14
N ALA A 96 -8.01 21.12 7.02
CA ALA A 96 -7.33 21.18 5.73
C ALA A 96 -6.87 19.79 5.29
N THR A 97 -6.26 19.02 6.21
CA THR A 97 -5.90 17.62 5.99
C THR A 97 -7.11 16.77 5.61
N ARG A 98 -8.24 16.93 6.32
CA ARG A 98 -9.48 16.20 6.00
C ARG A 98 -9.98 16.48 4.59
N ARG A 99 -10.02 17.74 4.17
CA ARG A 99 -10.44 18.10 2.80
C ARG A 99 -9.46 17.59 1.75
N ARG A 100 -8.14 17.72 2.00
CA ARG A 100 -7.11 17.31 1.04
C ARG A 100 -7.11 15.81 0.78
N HIS A 101 -7.37 15.02 1.84
CA HIS A 101 -7.27 13.56 1.83
C HIS A 101 -8.62 12.86 1.96
N GLU A 102 -9.73 13.54 1.62
CA GLU A 102 -11.07 12.99 1.75
C GLU A 102 -11.19 11.62 1.06
N SER A 103 -10.75 11.51 -0.20
CA SER A 103 -10.79 10.23 -0.93
C SER A 103 -9.95 9.13 -0.26
N ASN A 104 -8.80 9.48 0.33
CA ASN A 104 -7.97 8.51 1.06
C ASN A 104 -8.68 8.05 2.32
N LEU A 105 -9.32 8.97 3.06
CA LEU A 105 -10.11 8.64 4.25
C LEU A 105 -11.27 7.71 3.90
N ARG A 106 -11.98 7.94 2.79
CA ARG A 106 -13.05 7.03 2.32
C ARG A 106 -12.52 5.67 1.92
N PHE A 107 -11.31 5.59 1.37
CA PHE A 107 -10.65 4.30 1.16
C PHE A 107 -10.30 3.63 2.50
N TYR A 108 -9.79 4.38 3.48
CA TYR A 108 -9.48 3.86 4.81
C TYR A 108 -10.71 3.44 5.61
N ASP A 109 -11.89 3.99 5.33
CA ASP A 109 -13.16 3.55 5.93
C ASP A 109 -13.41 2.04 5.67
N LEU A 110 -12.85 1.46 4.61
CA LEU A 110 -12.93 0.02 4.34
C LEU A 110 -12.19 -0.84 5.38
N TYR A 111 -11.21 -0.26 6.09
CA TYR A 111 -10.33 -0.93 7.06
C TYR A 111 -10.49 -0.39 8.48
N ALA A 112 -11.19 0.73 8.64
CA ALA A 112 -11.47 1.32 9.92
C ALA A 112 -12.60 0.58 10.65
N GLY A 113 -12.62 0.71 11.97
CA GLY A 113 -13.64 0.16 12.86
C GLY A 113 -13.91 1.10 14.03
N LEU A 114 -14.60 0.60 15.06
CA LEU A 114 -14.84 1.37 16.28
C LEU A 114 -13.56 1.68 17.08
N ASP A 115 -12.62 0.74 17.08
CA ASP A 115 -11.34 0.84 17.80
C ASP A 115 -10.26 1.60 17.02
N ARG A 116 -10.35 1.55 15.69
CA ARG A 116 -9.34 2.06 14.77
C ARG A 116 -9.97 2.97 13.73
N PRO A 117 -10.00 4.29 13.97
CA PRO A 117 -10.67 5.24 13.09
C PRO A 117 -9.82 5.58 11.85
N SER A 118 -10.47 6.00 10.77
CA SER A 118 -9.84 6.34 9.48
C SER A 118 -8.71 7.38 9.59
N ALA A 119 -8.85 8.34 10.52
CA ALA A 119 -7.79 9.31 10.82
C ALA A 119 -6.47 8.67 11.27
N GLN A 120 -6.50 7.50 11.90
CA GLN A 120 -5.28 6.84 12.36
C GLN A 120 -4.42 6.37 11.19
N PHE A 121 -5.01 5.87 10.11
CA PHE A 121 -4.27 5.47 8.92
C PHE A 121 -3.65 6.68 8.21
N GLN A 122 -4.40 7.79 8.12
CA GLN A 122 -3.85 9.03 7.55
C GLN A 122 -2.73 9.61 8.40
N ARG A 123 -2.83 9.53 9.74
CA ARG A 123 -1.72 9.90 10.65
C ARG A 123 -0.50 8.99 10.47
N ALA A 124 -0.71 7.69 10.26
CA ALA A 124 0.37 6.75 9.99
C ALA A 124 1.07 7.09 8.66
N MET A 125 0.33 7.45 7.61
CA MET A 125 0.93 7.99 6.38
C MET A 125 1.71 9.27 6.64
N ALA A 126 1.13 10.24 7.36
CA ALA A 126 1.81 11.50 7.68
C ALA A 126 3.07 11.32 8.55
N ALA A 127 3.17 10.23 9.31
CA ALA A 127 4.35 9.88 10.08
C ALA A 127 5.37 9.03 9.29
N ALA A 128 5.02 8.57 8.08
CA ALA A 128 5.87 7.71 7.29
C ALA A 128 7.10 8.47 6.74
N ASP A 129 8.27 7.86 6.89
CA ASP A 129 9.50 8.25 6.22
C ASP A 129 9.91 7.14 5.25
N VAL A 130 9.95 7.44 3.96
CA VAL A 130 10.21 6.45 2.91
C VAL A 130 11.52 6.77 2.21
N LEU A 131 12.43 5.78 2.17
CA LEU A 131 13.57 5.83 1.27
C LEU A 131 13.13 5.31 -0.10
N LEU A 132 13.08 6.19 -1.10
CA LEU A 132 12.76 5.84 -2.48
C LEU A 132 14.04 5.82 -3.32
N LEU A 133 14.50 4.62 -3.66
CA LEU A 133 15.68 4.42 -4.49
C LEU A 133 15.27 4.38 -5.96
N GLY A 134 15.57 5.42 -6.71
CA GLY A 134 15.27 5.56 -8.13
C GLY A 134 14.07 6.47 -8.40
N ALA A 135 14.26 7.39 -9.34
CA ALA A 135 13.29 8.37 -9.82
C ALA A 135 12.90 8.11 -11.30
N GLY A 136 13.10 6.88 -11.78
CA GLY A 136 12.72 6.42 -13.12
C GLY A 136 11.21 6.21 -13.30
N GLY A 137 10.80 5.38 -14.27
CA GLY A 137 9.38 5.16 -14.60
C GLY A 137 8.52 4.78 -13.40
N MET A 138 8.87 3.67 -12.72
CA MET A 138 8.16 3.24 -11.50
C MET A 138 8.37 4.21 -10.34
N GLY A 139 9.62 4.62 -10.09
CA GLY A 139 9.97 5.47 -8.94
C GLY A 139 9.27 6.83 -8.96
N SER A 140 9.21 7.50 -10.12
CA SER A 140 8.46 8.76 -10.28
C SER A 140 6.96 8.59 -10.01
N GLY A 141 6.35 7.48 -10.47
CA GLY A 141 4.96 7.16 -10.14
C GLY A 141 4.75 6.86 -8.65
N VAL A 142 5.66 6.11 -8.01
CA VAL A 142 5.60 5.85 -6.56
C VAL A 142 5.67 7.16 -5.78
N LEU A 143 6.58 8.06 -6.15
CA LEU A 143 6.67 9.39 -5.53
C LEU A 143 5.34 10.13 -5.64
N GLN A 144 4.72 10.14 -6.83
CA GLN A 144 3.43 10.80 -7.03
C GLN A 144 2.36 10.25 -6.09
N SER A 145 2.26 8.93 -5.98
CA SER A 145 1.32 8.27 -5.09
C SER A 145 1.62 8.54 -3.62
N LEU A 146 2.87 8.48 -3.17
CA LEU A 146 3.24 8.77 -1.78
C LEU A 146 2.92 10.22 -1.40
N VAL A 147 3.20 11.19 -2.29
CA VAL A 147 2.84 12.60 -2.07
C VAL A 147 1.32 12.79 -2.02
N GLY A 148 0.57 12.13 -2.92
CA GLY A 148 -0.90 12.17 -2.92
C GLY A 148 -1.54 11.51 -1.70
N LEU A 149 -0.92 10.45 -1.17
CA LEU A 149 -1.33 9.80 0.08
C LEU A 149 -0.98 10.62 1.32
N GLY A 150 -0.11 11.62 1.19
CA GLY A 150 0.33 12.44 2.31
C GLY A 150 1.37 11.74 3.18
N ALA A 151 2.33 11.04 2.57
CA ALA A 151 3.51 10.55 3.29
C ALA A 151 4.23 11.71 4.00
N GLY A 152 4.78 11.51 5.19
CA GLY A 152 5.48 12.57 5.92
C GLY A 152 6.73 13.05 5.20
N ARG A 153 7.64 12.12 4.92
CA ARG A 153 8.90 12.37 4.22
C ARG A 153 9.18 11.29 3.17
N VAL A 154 9.74 11.71 2.04
CA VAL A 154 10.31 10.83 1.03
C VAL A 154 11.74 11.28 0.75
N ARG A 155 12.73 10.45 1.11
CA ARG A 155 14.11 10.63 0.67
C ARG A 155 14.26 9.98 -0.71
N LEU A 156 14.33 10.80 -1.74
CA LEU A 156 14.42 10.38 -3.14
C LEU A 156 15.87 10.36 -3.59
N VAL A 157 16.35 9.19 -4.00
CA VAL A 157 17.74 8.98 -4.41
C VAL A 157 17.80 8.56 -5.87
N ASP A 158 18.44 9.35 -6.71
CA ASP A 158 18.71 9.02 -8.11
C ASP A 158 19.92 9.87 -8.57
N PHE A 159 20.66 9.41 -9.58
CA PHE A 159 21.84 10.10 -10.10
C PHE A 159 21.66 10.61 -11.54
N ASP A 160 20.58 10.21 -12.21
CA ASP A 160 20.31 10.60 -13.59
C ASP A 160 19.79 12.03 -13.69
N VAL A 161 19.87 12.56 -14.91
CA VAL A 161 19.19 13.78 -15.34
C VAL A 161 17.93 13.46 -16.15
N VAL A 162 17.02 14.42 -16.25
CA VAL A 162 15.81 14.29 -17.09
C VAL A 162 16.20 14.35 -18.57
N GLU A 163 15.76 13.35 -19.32
CA GLU A 163 15.93 13.26 -20.78
C GLU A 163 14.57 13.22 -21.49
N GLU A 164 14.52 13.62 -22.76
CA GLU A 164 13.27 13.65 -23.54
C GLU A 164 12.53 12.30 -23.56
N LYS A 165 13.27 11.18 -23.67
CA LYS A 165 12.71 9.82 -23.61
C LYS A 165 12.03 9.48 -22.28
N ASN A 166 12.26 10.26 -21.23
CA ASN A 166 11.64 10.07 -19.92
C ASN A 166 10.18 10.54 -19.92
N LEU A 167 9.86 11.60 -20.68
CA LEU A 167 8.54 12.23 -20.71
C LEU A 167 7.43 11.28 -21.21
N ALA A 168 7.78 10.21 -21.93
CA ALA A 168 6.84 9.18 -22.35
C ALA A 168 6.25 8.33 -21.20
N ARG A 169 6.87 8.35 -20.00
CA ARG A 169 6.45 7.49 -18.87
C ARG A 169 6.72 8.04 -17.45
N GLN A 170 7.42 9.15 -17.31
CA GLN A 170 7.80 9.74 -16.02
C GLN A 170 7.09 11.10 -15.88
N PHE A 171 5.90 11.08 -15.30
CA PHE A 171 4.99 12.25 -15.28
C PHE A 171 5.30 13.29 -14.21
N ALA A 172 6.38 13.10 -13.44
CA ALA A 172 6.88 14.09 -12.48
C ALA A 172 7.78 15.15 -13.12
N TYR A 173 8.06 15.02 -14.43
CA TYR A 173 8.94 15.89 -15.19
C TYR A 173 8.21 16.48 -16.39
N ASP A 174 8.62 17.67 -16.80
CA ASP A 174 8.15 18.34 -18.01
C ASP A 174 9.32 18.80 -18.90
N HIS A 175 9.02 19.56 -19.97
CA HIS A 175 10.04 20.03 -20.90
C HIS A 175 11.01 21.05 -20.28
N ASP A 176 10.57 21.79 -19.26
CA ASP A 176 11.42 22.77 -18.58
C ASP A 176 12.43 22.06 -17.64
N ASP A 177 12.22 20.76 -17.39
CA ASP A 177 13.10 19.96 -16.56
C ASP A 177 14.28 19.30 -17.29
N LEU A 178 14.32 19.36 -18.63
CA LEU A 178 15.35 18.67 -19.43
C LEU A 178 16.78 19.06 -19.02
N GLY A 179 17.62 18.05 -18.79
CA GLY A 179 19.00 18.19 -18.35
C GLY A 179 19.20 18.47 -16.85
N ARG A 180 18.12 18.70 -16.09
CA ARG A 180 18.19 18.85 -14.63
C ARG A 180 18.31 17.49 -13.94
N PRO A 181 18.93 17.41 -12.75
CA PRO A 181 18.87 16.20 -11.93
C PRO A 181 17.42 15.79 -11.66
N LYS A 182 17.09 14.51 -11.89
CA LYS A 182 15.73 13.99 -11.71
C LYS A 182 15.20 14.25 -10.30
N VAL A 183 16.05 14.08 -9.30
CA VAL A 183 15.68 14.28 -7.89
C VAL A 183 15.26 15.71 -7.58
N ASP A 184 15.90 16.70 -8.21
CA ASP A 184 15.55 18.11 -8.02
C ASP A 184 14.24 18.46 -8.72
N ALA A 185 14.07 18.02 -9.97
CA ALA A 185 12.83 18.21 -10.71
C ALA A 185 11.63 17.56 -9.99
N ALA A 186 11.81 16.33 -9.49
CA ALA A 186 10.82 15.60 -8.73
C ALA A 186 10.45 16.27 -7.39
N ARG A 187 11.44 16.79 -6.66
CA ARG A 187 11.20 17.58 -5.43
C ARG A 187 10.39 18.83 -5.74
N ASP A 188 10.76 19.56 -6.79
CA ASP A 188 10.08 20.80 -7.15
C ASP A 188 8.65 20.52 -7.63
N TRP A 189 8.43 19.43 -8.36
CA TRP A 189 7.10 18.93 -8.69
C TRP A 189 6.27 18.68 -7.41
N ALA A 190 6.84 17.96 -6.44
CA ALA A 190 6.14 17.65 -5.19
C ALA A 190 5.79 18.91 -4.40
N ALA A 191 6.69 19.89 -4.33
CA ALA A 191 6.45 21.17 -3.68
C ALA A 191 5.35 22.00 -4.36
N ARG A 192 5.21 21.90 -5.69
CA ARG A 192 4.09 22.52 -6.43
C ARG A 192 2.78 21.77 -6.20
N TYR A 193 2.83 20.44 -6.18
CA TYR A 193 1.66 19.57 -6.05
C TYR A 193 1.08 19.53 -4.62
N SER A 194 1.94 19.61 -3.59
CA SER A 194 1.58 19.50 -2.18
C SER A 194 2.44 20.44 -1.31
N ARG A 195 2.06 21.72 -1.26
CA ARG A 195 2.88 22.81 -0.69
C ARG A 195 3.24 22.64 0.79
N ASP A 196 2.30 22.15 1.59
CA ASP A 196 2.43 21.98 3.05
C ASP A 196 2.29 20.49 3.47
N GLY A 197 2.49 19.57 2.52
CA GLY A 197 2.33 18.13 2.73
C GLY A 197 3.66 17.39 2.84
N THR A 198 3.87 16.44 1.95
CA THR A 198 5.04 15.55 1.94
C THR A 198 6.35 16.31 1.70
N VAL A 199 7.31 16.11 2.61
CA VAL A 199 8.67 16.64 2.44
C VAL A 199 9.48 15.70 1.55
N VAL A 200 9.91 16.17 0.38
CA VAL A 200 10.79 15.41 -0.51
C VAL A 200 12.23 15.87 -0.33
N GLU A 201 13.09 14.99 0.16
CA GLU A 201 14.53 15.21 0.27
C GLU A 201 15.21 14.65 -0.98
N ALA A 202 15.75 15.54 -1.83
CA ALA A 202 16.43 15.17 -3.05
C ALA A 202 17.90 14.81 -2.77
N VAL A 203 18.30 13.59 -3.14
CA VAL A 203 19.68 13.10 -2.99
C VAL A 203 20.21 12.68 -4.36
N HIS A 204 21.09 13.51 -4.93
CA HIS A 204 21.71 13.25 -6.23
C HIS A 204 22.92 12.31 -6.07
N GLU A 205 22.65 11.02 -5.83
CA GLU A 205 23.68 10.00 -5.56
C GLU A 205 23.38 8.70 -6.33
N ARG A 206 24.43 8.05 -6.84
CA ARG A 206 24.32 6.68 -7.37
C ARG A 206 24.52 5.70 -6.23
N VAL A 207 23.50 4.88 -5.96
CA VAL A 207 23.59 3.82 -4.96
C VAL A 207 24.42 2.67 -5.51
N THR A 208 25.57 2.40 -4.89
CA THR A 208 26.50 1.35 -5.32
C THR A 208 26.64 0.21 -4.35
N ASP A 209 26.33 0.38 -3.06
CA ASP A 209 26.66 -0.61 -2.02
C ASP A 209 25.66 -0.58 -0.85
N VAL A 210 25.78 -1.60 0.01
CA VAL A 210 24.92 -1.80 1.18
C VAL A 210 25.07 -0.66 2.17
N ASP A 211 26.29 -0.20 2.44
CA ASP A 211 26.57 0.87 3.42
C ASP A 211 25.93 2.20 3.03
N ALA A 212 25.91 2.53 1.73
CA ALA A 212 25.20 3.67 1.20
C ALA A 212 23.68 3.57 1.47
N ILE A 213 23.08 2.41 1.21
CA ILE A 213 21.65 2.18 1.46
C ILE A 213 21.35 2.27 2.96
N VAL A 214 22.19 1.67 3.81
CA VAL A 214 22.05 1.75 5.28
C VAL A 214 22.14 3.20 5.74
N ARG A 215 23.14 3.97 5.27
CA ARG A 215 23.29 5.40 5.61
C ARG A 215 22.04 6.20 5.21
N LEU A 216 21.56 6.01 3.98
CA LEU A 216 20.41 6.71 3.43
C LEU A 216 19.08 6.28 4.08
N GLY A 217 18.98 5.04 4.54
CA GLY A 217 17.77 4.47 5.15
C GLY A 217 17.61 4.71 6.64
N ARG A 218 18.57 5.37 7.30
CA ARG A 218 18.46 5.71 8.73
C ARG A 218 17.21 6.56 8.99
N GLY A 219 16.36 6.06 9.88
CA GLY A 219 15.10 6.70 10.26
C GLY A 219 13.93 6.45 9.31
N ALA A 220 14.15 5.75 8.19
CA ALA A 220 13.06 5.37 7.30
C ALA A 220 12.22 4.24 7.92
N SER A 221 10.92 4.26 7.66
CA SER A 221 9.98 3.20 8.03
C SER A 221 9.89 2.11 6.96
N LEU A 222 10.29 2.42 5.72
CA LEU A 222 10.19 1.54 4.55
C LEU A 222 11.21 1.96 3.48
N VAL A 223 11.76 0.99 2.77
CA VAL A 223 12.49 1.22 1.51
C VAL A 223 11.62 0.84 0.31
N VAL A 224 11.52 1.70 -0.68
CA VAL A 224 11.02 1.34 -2.02
C VAL A 224 12.20 1.29 -2.97
N CYS A 225 12.48 0.10 -3.51
CA CYS A 225 13.52 -0.10 -4.51
C CYS A 225 12.93 0.02 -5.92
N ALA A 226 13.30 1.08 -6.63
CA ALA A 226 12.92 1.35 -8.01
C ALA A 226 14.13 1.49 -8.97
N ILE A 227 15.26 0.91 -8.57
CA ILE A 227 16.48 0.76 -9.36
C ILE A 227 16.69 -0.68 -9.80
N ASP A 228 17.33 -0.87 -10.95
CA ASP A 228 17.56 -2.15 -11.63
C ASP A 228 19.05 -2.42 -11.93
N SER A 229 19.93 -1.56 -11.41
CA SER A 229 21.37 -1.67 -11.56
C SER A 229 22.08 -1.27 -10.26
N PRO A 230 23.20 -1.94 -9.91
CA PRO A 230 23.78 -3.14 -10.56
C PRO A 230 22.87 -4.39 -10.46
N ASP A 231 23.23 -5.48 -11.13
CA ASP A 231 22.37 -6.69 -11.25
C ASP A 231 22.00 -7.32 -9.90
N ASP A 232 22.84 -7.13 -8.89
CA ASP A 232 22.66 -7.62 -7.52
C ASP A 232 22.01 -6.57 -6.60
N VAL A 233 21.50 -5.45 -7.13
CA VAL A 233 20.99 -4.34 -6.31
C VAL A 233 19.88 -4.76 -5.35
N HIS A 234 19.00 -5.69 -5.74
CA HIS A 234 17.96 -6.20 -4.86
C HIS A 234 18.51 -7.05 -3.70
N LEU A 235 19.66 -7.71 -3.86
CA LEU A 235 20.35 -8.39 -2.76
C LEU A 235 20.98 -7.38 -1.80
N ARG A 236 21.59 -6.30 -2.34
CA ARG A 236 22.17 -5.21 -1.54
C ARG A 236 21.09 -4.49 -0.72
N VAL A 237 19.96 -4.16 -1.33
CA VAL A 237 18.80 -3.57 -0.64
C VAL A 237 18.28 -4.51 0.44
N ASN A 238 18.17 -5.81 0.15
CA ASN A 238 17.75 -6.80 1.13
C ASN A 238 18.69 -6.82 2.35
N GLU A 239 19.99 -6.92 2.14
CA GLU A 239 20.99 -6.88 3.23
C GLU A 239 20.92 -5.59 4.04
N ALA A 240 20.83 -4.44 3.38
CA ALA A 240 20.69 -3.15 4.05
C ALA A 240 19.41 -3.06 4.89
N CYS A 241 18.30 -3.59 4.39
CA CYS A 241 17.02 -3.62 5.10
C CYS A 241 17.05 -4.55 6.32
N PHE A 242 17.81 -5.65 6.26
CA PHE A 242 18.09 -6.47 7.44
C PHE A 242 18.92 -5.71 8.49
N ALA A 243 19.95 -4.98 8.06
CA ALA A 243 20.75 -4.15 8.96
C ALA A 243 19.94 -3.00 9.60
N LEU A 244 18.97 -2.45 8.87
CA LEU A 244 18.08 -1.38 9.36
C LEU A 244 16.88 -1.90 10.16
N GLY A 245 16.51 -3.18 10.00
CA GLY A 245 15.32 -3.75 10.62
C GLY A 245 14.00 -3.23 10.03
N ILE A 246 14.00 -2.83 8.75
CA ILE A 246 12.83 -2.24 8.07
C ILE A 246 12.47 -2.99 6.78
N PRO A 247 11.20 -3.07 6.39
CA PRO A 247 10.79 -3.75 5.18
C PRO A 247 11.24 -3.01 3.91
N PHE A 248 11.25 -3.75 2.79
CA PHE A 248 11.30 -3.12 1.46
C PHE A 248 10.29 -3.71 0.48
N VAL A 249 9.88 -2.88 -0.47
CA VAL A 249 9.02 -3.25 -1.59
C VAL A 249 9.72 -2.90 -2.90
N THR A 250 9.54 -3.73 -3.92
CA THR A 250 10.08 -3.48 -5.25
C THR A 250 9.16 -4.07 -6.31
N GLY A 251 9.38 -3.66 -7.56
CA GLY A 251 8.72 -4.24 -8.71
C GLY A 251 9.50 -4.01 -9.99
N GLY A 252 9.04 -4.64 -11.07
CA GLY A 252 9.66 -4.52 -12.37
C GLY A 252 8.76 -4.97 -13.50
N LEU A 253 9.31 -4.88 -14.70
CA LEU A 253 8.71 -5.36 -15.94
C LEU A 253 9.70 -6.31 -16.60
N LEU A 254 9.24 -7.52 -16.91
CA LEU A 254 9.97 -8.47 -17.74
C LEU A 254 9.13 -8.75 -18.99
N TYR A 255 9.59 -8.26 -20.14
CA TYR A 255 8.83 -8.29 -21.41
C TYR A 255 7.43 -7.66 -21.27
N SER A 256 6.39 -8.48 -21.14
CA SER A 256 4.99 -8.09 -20.94
C SER A 256 4.46 -8.43 -19.55
N THR A 257 5.29 -9.01 -18.68
CA THR A 257 4.91 -9.42 -17.33
C THR A 257 5.34 -8.37 -16.31
N LEU A 258 4.38 -7.74 -15.61
CA LEU A 258 4.67 -6.96 -14.42
C LEU A 258 4.91 -7.90 -13.25
N PHE A 259 5.79 -7.51 -12.33
CA PHE A 259 5.92 -8.19 -11.06
C PHE A 259 6.19 -7.22 -9.93
N TYR A 260 5.69 -7.53 -8.74
CA TYR A 260 6.05 -6.84 -7.51
C TYR A 260 6.15 -7.83 -6.35
N TRP A 261 6.98 -7.48 -5.37
CA TRP A 261 7.24 -8.29 -4.19
C TRP A 261 7.82 -7.44 -3.08
N SER A 262 7.79 -7.96 -1.86
CA SER A 262 8.33 -7.30 -0.69
C SER A 262 9.06 -8.28 0.23
N VAL A 263 9.82 -7.76 1.19
CA VAL A 263 10.44 -8.52 2.26
C VAL A 263 10.24 -7.78 3.57
N GLU A 264 9.79 -8.50 4.60
CA GLU A 264 9.78 -8.04 5.99
C GLU A 264 10.89 -8.79 6.75
N PRO A 265 12.00 -8.11 7.10
CA PRO A 265 13.13 -8.74 7.77
C PRO A 265 12.72 -9.53 9.02
N GLY A 266 13.22 -10.76 9.13
CA GLY A 266 12.90 -11.66 10.23
C GLY A 266 11.49 -12.27 10.20
N VAL A 267 10.58 -11.80 9.34
CA VAL A 267 9.18 -12.27 9.26
C VAL A 267 8.91 -13.07 7.97
N SER A 268 9.26 -12.54 6.79
CA SER A 268 9.07 -13.25 5.52
C SER A 268 10.36 -13.98 5.08
N ALA A 269 10.23 -14.87 4.08
CA ALA A 269 11.42 -15.30 3.33
C ALA A 269 12.05 -14.09 2.65
N CYS A 270 13.38 -13.98 2.71
CA CYS A 270 14.10 -12.84 2.16
C CYS A 270 14.56 -13.08 0.71
N ARG A 271 15.11 -12.06 0.06
CA ARG A 271 15.65 -12.17 -1.30
C ARG A 271 16.80 -13.18 -1.41
N MET A 272 17.63 -13.31 -0.37
CA MET A 272 18.71 -14.31 -0.34
C MET A 272 18.17 -15.73 -0.28
N CYS A 273 17.06 -15.99 0.44
CA CYS A 273 16.44 -17.32 0.43
C CYS A 273 16.06 -17.77 -0.97
N LEU A 274 15.45 -16.87 -1.76
CA LEU A 274 15.08 -17.15 -3.14
C LEU A 274 16.28 -17.53 -4.00
N GLU A 275 17.38 -16.78 -3.90
CA GLU A 275 18.60 -17.07 -4.67
C GLU A 275 19.28 -18.37 -4.22
N LEU A 276 19.28 -18.68 -2.92
CA LEU A 276 19.78 -19.96 -2.41
C LEU A 276 18.93 -21.14 -2.88
N ASN A 277 17.60 -21.03 -2.84
CA ASN A 277 16.69 -22.08 -3.33
C ASN A 277 16.90 -22.33 -4.82
N ARG A 278 17.00 -21.27 -5.64
CA ARG A 278 17.31 -21.38 -7.06
C ARG A 278 18.64 -22.08 -7.30
N ALA A 279 19.67 -21.73 -6.54
CA ALA A 279 20.97 -22.38 -6.64
C ALA A 279 20.93 -23.88 -6.25
N GLU A 280 20.13 -24.26 -5.26
CA GLU A 280 19.92 -25.66 -4.83
C GLU A 280 19.13 -26.48 -5.85
N GLN A 281 18.13 -25.88 -6.48
CA GLN A 281 17.29 -26.53 -7.51
C GLN A 281 18.00 -26.66 -8.87
N GLY A 282 19.23 -26.15 -9.00
CA GLY A 282 19.92 -26.07 -10.28
C GLY A 282 19.39 -24.97 -11.20
N GLU A 283 18.45 -24.14 -10.73
CA GLU A 283 17.94 -22.93 -11.41
C GLU A 283 18.92 -21.74 -11.33
N ARG A 284 20.24 -21.99 -11.32
CA ARG A 284 21.15 -20.98 -11.88
C ARG A 284 20.71 -20.81 -13.32
N MET A 285 20.53 -19.57 -13.79
CA MET A 285 20.09 -19.25 -15.15
C MET A 285 20.25 -20.41 -16.14
N PRO A 286 19.13 -21.07 -16.52
CA PRO A 286 19.08 -22.49 -16.82
C PRO A 286 20.06 -22.83 -17.90
N GLU A 287 21.21 -23.45 -17.57
CA GLU A 287 22.25 -23.94 -18.51
C GLU A 287 22.70 -22.96 -19.64
N LEU A 288 22.18 -21.72 -19.64
CA LEU A 288 22.34 -20.64 -20.61
C LEU A 288 23.49 -19.73 -20.20
N ALA A 289 23.87 -19.73 -18.92
CA ALA A 289 25.04 -19.01 -18.41
C ALA A 289 26.37 -19.54 -19.00
N GLY A 290 26.37 -20.72 -19.63
CA GLY A 290 27.47 -21.27 -20.41
C GLY A 290 27.22 -21.33 -21.92
N GLN A 291 26.05 -20.90 -22.39
CA GLN A 291 25.74 -20.82 -23.82
C GLN A 291 26.14 -19.45 -24.35
N SER A 292 26.79 -19.43 -25.52
CA SER A 292 27.06 -18.18 -26.23
C SER A 292 25.74 -17.50 -26.52
N VAL A 293 25.46 -16.40 -25.82
CA VAL A 293 24.37 -15.49 -26.14
C VAL A 293 24.65 -14.94 -27.55
N VAL A 294 24.01 -15.54 -28.57
CA VAL A 294 24.24 -15.24 -30.00
C VAL A 294 23.96 -13.77 -30.31
N LEU A 295 22.96 -13.20 -29.63
CA LEU A 295 22.61 -11.80 -29.68
C LEU A 295 22.43 -11.31 -28.25
N PRO A 296 23.37 -10.50 -27.71
CA PRO A 296 23.15 -9.89 -26.40
C PRO A 296 21.87 -9.08 -26.46
N MET A 297 20.93 -9.40 -25.58
CA MET A 297 19.73 -8.61 -25.36
C MET A 297 20.19 -7.22 -24.90
N GLY A 298 20.21 -6.25 -25.81
CA GLY A 298 20.31 -4.85 -25.40
C GLY A 298 19.21 -4.57 -24.39
N ARG A 299 19.54 -3.93 -23.26
CA ARG A 299 18.53 -3.52 -22.27
C ARG A 299 17.64 -2.44 -22.90
N VAL A 300 16.57 -2.88 -23.55
CA VAL A 300 15.56 -1.98 -24.10
C VAL A 300 14.44 -1.87 -23.09
N ASN A 301 14.28 -0.69 -22.52
CA ASN A 301 13.18 -0.40 -21.60
C ASN A 301 11.86 -0.41 -22.38
N ARG A 302 10.99 -1.39 -22.08
CA ARG A 302 9.66 -1.56 -22.71
C ARG A 302 8.54 -0.87 -21.95
N ALA A 303 8.83 -0.17 -20.87
CA ALA A 303 7.82 0.48 -20.06
C ALA A 303 7.24 1.71 -20.80
N THR A 304 5.92 1.76 -20.88
CA THR A 304 5.13 2.93 -21.28
C THR A 304 4.53 3.61 -20.04
N GLY A 305 3.89 4.76 -20.21
CA GLY A 305 3.20 5.47 -19.12
C GLY A 305 2.24 4.59 -18.30
N PRO A 306 1.25 3.91 -18.92
CA PRO A 306 0.32 3.04 -18.20
C PRO A 306 1.01 1.89 -17.46
N VAL A 307 2.04 1.30 -18.07
CA VAL A 307 2.83 0.22 -17.45
C VAL A 307 3.56 0.72 -16.20
N ALA A 308 4.20 1.89 -16.29
CA ALA A 308 4.87 2.51 -15.16
C ALA A 308 3.89 2.85 -14.03
N GLN A 309 2.71 3.38 -14.36
CA GLN A 309 1.67 3.73 -13.40
C GLN A 309 1.05 2.51 -12.72
N LEU A 310 0.76 1.43 -13.46
CA LEU A 310 0.26 0.18 -12.87
C LEU A 310 1.27 -0.38 -11.85
N LEU A 311 2.54 -0.45 -12.25
CA LEU A 311 3.59 -0.95 -11.39
C LEU A 311 3.79 -0.06 -10.15
N ALA A 312 3.78 1.26 -10.32
CA ALA A 312 3.82 2.21 -9.21
C ALA A 312 2.62 2.05 -8.27
N GLY A 313 1.43 1.81 -8.80
CA GLY A 313 0.22 1.53 -8.04
C GLY A 313 0.36 0.27 -7.18
N PHE A 314 0.78 -0.86 -7.78
CA PHE A 314 0.98 -2.11 -7.03
C PHE A 314 2.01 -1.97 -5.91
N VAL A 315 3.17 -1.36 -6.22
CA VAL A 315 4.24 -1.13 -5.24
C VAL A 315 3.77 -0.19 -4.13
N THR A 316 3.05 0.87 -4.46
CA THR A 316 2.56 1.82 -3.44
C THR A 316 1.45 1.22 -2.59
N MET A 317 0.60 0.36 -3.15
CA MET A 317 -0.43 -0.36 -2.38
C MET A 317 0.21 -1.31 -1.34
N GLU A 318 1.24 -2.05 -1.74
CA GLU A 318 1.99 -2.91 -0.82
C GLU A 318 2.76 -2.07 0.22
N ALA A 319 3.40 -0.97 -0.19
CA ALA A 319 4.01 0.00 0.72
C ALA A 319 3.00 0.54 1.75
N GLY A 320 1.78 0.88 1.29
CA GLY A 320 0.68 1.35 2.12
C GLY A 320 0.28 0.33 3.20
N ARG A 321 0.32 -0.98 2.89
CA ARG A 321 0.07 -2.05 3.89
C ARG A 321 1.12 -2.03 5.01
N TYR A 322 2.40 -1.83 4.69
CA TYR A 322 3.44 -1.69 5.72
C TYR A 322 3.30 -0.40 6.54
N LEU A 323 3.07 0.73 5.87
CA LEU A 323 3.07 2.06 6.51
C LEU A 323 1.83 2.30 7.37
N THR A 324 0.65 1.92 6.85
CA THR A 324 -0.63 2.18 7.52
C THR A 324 -1.12 0.99 8.32
N ARG A 325 -0.63 -0.23 8.05
CA ARG A 325 -1.13 -1.49 8.62
C ARG A 325 -2.64 -1.66 8.42
N THR A 326 -3.20 -1.22 7.28
CA THR A 326 -4.60 -1.46 6.90
C THR A 326 -4.91 -2.95 6.76
N ASP A 327 -3.96 -3.70 6.23
CA ASP A 327 -3.99 -5.15 6.05
C ASP A 327 -2.57 -5.70 6.21
N PRO A 328 -2.41 -7.03 6.40
CA PRO A 328 -1.13 -7.69 6.24
C PRO A 328 -0.54 -7.45 4.82
N PRO A 329 0.80 -7.29 4.71
CA PRO A 329 1.48 -7.28 3.41
C PRO A 329 1.22 -8.58 2.64
N VAL A 330 0.88 -8.47 1.36
CA VAL A 330 0.48 -9.65 0.56
C VAL A 330 1.62 -10.17 -0.31
N ALA A 331 2.66 -9.35 -0.52
CA ALA A 331 3.79 -9.64 -1.39
C ALA A 331 5.07 -10.00 -0.61
N ALA A 332 4.98 -10.09 0.71
CA ALA A 332 6.10 -10.44 1.59
C ALA A 332 6.54 -11.89 1.35
N GLY A 333 7.70 -12.09 0.71
CA GLY A 333 8.15 -13.43 0.33
C GLY A 333 7.38 -14.04 -0.85
N VAL A 334 6.67 -13.23 -1.64
CA VAL A 334 5.79 -13.70 -2.73
C VAL A 334 5.93 -12.82 -3.96
N TYR A 335 6.20 -13.43 -5.13
CA TYR A 335 6.05 -12.74 -6.40
C TYR A 335 4.58 -12.66 -6.75
N HIS A 336 4.08 -11.43 -6.92
CA HIS A 336 2.83 -11.19 -7.62
C HIS A 336 3.17 -10.78 -9.03
N THR A 337 2.65 -11.51 -10.01
CA THR A 337 2.89 -11.22 -11.43
C THR A 337 1.59 -10.97 -12.16
N ILE A 338 1.63 -10.06 -13.13
CA ILE A 338 0.48 -9.70 -13.98
C ILE A 338 0.93 -9.77 -15.44
N GLU A 339 0.36 -10.68 -16.21
CA GLU A 339 0.68 -10.83 -17.64
C GLU A 339 -0.18 -9.87 -18.49
N LEU A 340 0.44 -8.82 -19.03
CA LEU A 340 -0.26 -7.78 -19.79
C LEU A 340 -0.81 -8.29 -21.13
N ALA A 341 -0.20 -9.32 -21.72
CA ALA A 341 -0.64 -9.87 -23.01
C ALA A 341 -1.79 -10.88 -22.89
N ASP A 342 -2.07 -11.40 -21.69
CA ASP A 342 -3.01 -12.50 -21.45
C ASP A 342 -4.17 -12.05 -20.55
N GLY A 343 -4.90 -11.04 -21.01
CA GLY A 343 -6.07 -10.51 -20.28
C GLY A 343 -5.76 -10.00 -18.87
N MET A 344 -4.51 -9.60 -18.61
CA MET A 344 -4.02 -9.18 -17.28
C MET A 344 -4.12 -10.28 -16.22
N ARG A 345 -3.91 -11.55 -16.60
CA ARG A 345 -3.91 -12.68 -15.66
C ARG A 345 -2.90 -12.44 -14.53
N ALA A 346 -3.38 -12.52 -13.29
CA ALA A 346 -2.58 -12.38 -12.09
C ALA A 346 -2.21 -13.75 -11.50
N THR A 347 -0.96 -13.93 -11.11
CA THR A 347 -0.48 -15.14 -10.40
C THR A 347 0.35 -14.77 -9.18
N ARG A 348 0.38 -15.70 -8.21
CA ARG A 348 1.13 -15.57 -6.95
C ARG A 348 2.09 -16.74 -6.84
N ASP A 349 3.37 -16.44 -6.65
CA ASP A 349 4.43 -17.43 -6.55
C ASP A 349 5.25 -17.17 -5.26
N PRO A 350 4.90 -17.83 -4.14
CA PRO A 350 5.61 -17.71 -2.88
C PRO A 350 6.94 -18.47 -2.92
N TRP A 351 8.01 -17.90 -2.35
CA TRP A 351 9.27 -18.64 -2.16
C TRP A 351 9.52 -18.99 -0.69
N PRO A 352 10.01 -20.21 -0.40
CA PRO A 352 10.20 -20.65 0.98
C PRO A 352 11.44 -20.01 1.61
N ARG A 353 11.45 -19.92 2.94
CA ARG A 353 12.68 -19.64 3.69
C ARG A 353 13.70 -20.74 3.42
N ASN A 354 14.94 -20.35 3.17
CA ASN A 354 16.05 -21.29 3.05
C ASN A 354 16.72 -21.46 4.43
N PRO A 355 16.81 -22.68 5.00
CA PRO A 355 17.43 -22.92 6.32
C PRO A 355 18.90 -22.54 6.43
N ARG A 356 19.59 -22.33 5.30
CA ARG A 356 21.00 -21.94 5.23
C ARG A 356 21.19 -20.45 4.95
N CYS A 357 20.11 -19.67 4.96
CA CYS A 357 20.19 -18.23 4.75
C CYS A 357 20.97 -17.58 5.89
N PRO A 358 22.05 -16.81 5.61
CA PRO A 358 22.82 -16.15 6.66
C PRO A 358 22.11 -14.91 7.24
N LEU A 359 21.03 -14.45 6.62
CA LEU A 359 20.31 -13.23 7.03
C LEU A 359 19.08 -13.50 7.90
N CYS A 360 18.33 -14.60 7.69
CA CYS A 360 16.97 -14.75 8.22
C CYS A 360 16.58 -16.15 8.67
#